data_AF-A0A1I7SV28-F1
#
_entry.id   AF-A0A1I7SV28-F1
#
_cell.length_a   1.000
_cell.length_b   1.000
_cell.length_c   1.000
_cell.angle_alpha   90.00
_cell.angle_beta   90.00
_cell.angle_gamma   90.00
#
_symmetry.space_group_name_H-M   'P 1'
#
loop_
_entity.id
_entity.type
_entity.pdbx_description
1 polymer ?
#
loop_
_entity_poly.entity_id
_entity_poly.type
_entity_poly.pdbx_seq_one_letter_code
_entity_poly.pdbx_strand_id
1 'polypeptide(L)'
;MSKEEELPTPTLETPRSNASTSSQTSDDRPETGNYSIVVRTASKPHAGTSASVFVQLTDVEGNKTDKVRLKCSISHRKKFQKGHVS
;
A
#
# COMPACT_ATOMS: atom_id res chain seq x y z
N MET A 1 71.91 -10.41 -22.83
CA MET A 1 71.91 -11.49 -21.81
C MET A 1 72.32 -10.84 -20.50
N SER A 2 71.57 -10.78 -19.40
CA SER A 2 70.22 -11.22 -19.05
C SER A 2 69.79 -10.24 -17.95
N LYS A 3 68.63 -9.61 -18.06
CA LYS A 3 68.05 -8.82 -16.96
C LYS A 3 67.08 -9.75 -16.24
N GLU A 4 67.40 -10.12 -15.01
CA GLU A 4 66.46 -10.74 -14.08
C GLU A 4 65.48 -9.66 -13.62
N GLU A 5 64.18 -9.88 -13.88
CA GLU A 5 63.08 -9.10 -13.33
C GLU A 5 62.43 -9.97 -12.25
N GLU A 6 62.61 -9.55 -10.99
CA GLU A 6 62.11 -10.18 -9.76
C GLU A 6 60.57 -10.08 -9.70
N LEU A 7 59.89 -11.22 -9.47
CA LEU A 7 58.43 -11.25 -9.27
C LEU A 7 58.03 -10.54 -7.96
N PRO A 8 57.01 -9.67 -7.95
CA PRO A 8 56.51 -9.08 -6.72
C PRO A 8 55.71 -10.11 -5.90
N THR A 9 56.08 -10.29 -4.63
CA THR A 9 55.39 -11.11 -3.62
C THR A 9 54.09 -10.44 -3.15
N PRO A 10 52.92 -11.12 -3.22
CA PRO A 10 51.73 -10.65 -2.51
C PRO A 10 51.62 -11.27 -1.10
N THR A 11 51.58 -10.37 -0.13
CA THR A 11 51.47 -10.54 1.33
C THR A 11 50.25 -11.35 1.80
N LEU A 12 50.43 -12.18 2.85
CA LEU A 12 49.36 -12.88 3.58
C LEU A 12 48.46 -11.86 4.33
N GLU A 13 47.20 -11.71 3.92
CA GLU A 13 46.17 -11.01 4.69
C GLU A 13 45.22 -12.03 5.36
N THR A 14 45.06 -11.90 6.67
CA THR A 14 44.18 -12.73 7.51
C THR A 14 42.71 -12.37 7.27
N PRO A 15 41.78 -13.32 7.01
CA PRO A 15 40.37 -12.97 6.91
C PRO A 15 39.76 -12.71 8.30
N ARG A 16 39.44 -11.44 8.59
CA ARG A 16 38.42 -11.12 9.61
C ARG A 16 37.07 -11.52 9.05
N SER A 17 36.45 -12.54 9.63
CA SER A 17 35.10 -12.97 9.31
C SER A 17 34.11 -11.88 9.74
N ASN A 18 33.66 -11.07 8.78
CA ASN A 18 32.55 -10.16 8.97
C ASN A 18 31.28 -11.01 8.91
N ALA A 19 30.85 -11.53 10.05
CA ALA A 19 29.52 -12.11 10.19
C ALA A 19 28.50 -10.99 9.97
N SER A 20 28.00 -10.88 8.74
CA SER A 20 26.82 -10.09 8.41
C SER A 20 25.62 -10.77 9.07
N THR A 21 25.42 -10.47 10.35
CA THR A 21 24.14 -10.68 11.03
C THR A 21 23.10 -9.95 10.21
N SER A 22 22.35 -10.70 9.40
CA SER A 22 21.18 -10.23 8.69
C SER A 22 20.18 -9.75 9.74
N SER A 23 20.17 -8.45 10.00
CA SER A 23 19.14 -7.78 10.76
C SER A 23 17.81 -8.08 10.08
N GLN A 24 17.01 -8.98 10.66
CA GLN A 24 15.59 -9.11 10.37
C GLN A 24 14.95 -7.79 10.75
N THR A 25 14.84 -6.86 9.79
CA THR A 25 13.94 -5.74 9.90
C THR A 25 12.55 -6.28 9.60
N SER A 26 11.82 -6.67 10.64
CA SER A 26 10.37 -6.88 10.56
C SER A 26 9.77 -5.56 10.10
N ASP A 27 9.36 -5.51 8.85
CA ASP A 27 8.72 -4.36 8.23
C ASP A 27 7.35 -4.19 8.90
N ASP A 28 7.29 -3.36 9.93
CA ASP A 28 6.06 -2.90 10.59
C ASP A 28 5.33 -1.89 9.67
N ARG A 29 5.09 -2.28 8.42
CA ARG A 29 4.26 -1.51 7.51
C ARG A 29 2.85 -2.09 7.56
N PRO A 30 1.83 -1.27 7.82
CA PRO A 30 0.47 -1.74 7.76
C PRO A 30 0.18 -2.28 6.36
N GLU A 31 -0.25 -3.54 6.30
CA GLU A 31 -0.71 -4.18 5.07
C GLU A 31 -1.79 -3.31 4.42
N THR A 32 -1.47 -2.73 3.27
CA THR A 32 -2.34 -1.77 2.58
C THR A 32 -3.04 -2.46 1.41
N GLY A 33 -4.37 -2.51 1.46
CA GLY A 33 -5.23 -3.07 0.41
C GLY A 33 -6.06 -2.01 -0.31
N ASN A 34 -6.32 -2.24 -1.59
CA ASN A 34 -7.23 -1.40 -2.39
C ASN A 34 -8.64 -2.01 -2.42
N TYR A 35 -9.65 -1.24 -2.06
CA TYR A 35 -11.06 -1.65 -2.10
C TYR A 35 -11.82 -0.91 -3.19
N SER A 36 -12.57 -1.66 -4.01
CA SER A 36 -13.54 -1.08 -4.95
C SER A 36 -14.93 -1.06 -4.32
N ILE A 37 -15.48 0.13 -4.11
CA ILE A 37 -16.80 0.32 -3.48
C ILE A 37 -17.81 0.69 -4.58
N VAL A 38 -18.91 -0.07 -4.65
CA VAL A 38 -20.05 0.22 -5.55
C VAL A 38 -21.26 0.57 -4.72
N VAL A 39 -21.88 1.72 -4.98
CA VAL A 39 -23.07 2.17 -4.23
C VAL A 39 -24.32 2.06 -5.10
N ARG A 40 -25.32 1.31 -4.64
CA ARG A 40 -26.63 1.19 -5.31
C ARG A 40 -27.68 1.93 -4.49
N THR A 41 -28.22 3.01 -5.05
CA THR A 41 -29.29 3.77 -4.39
C THR A 41 -30.64 3.20 -4.81
N ALA A 42 -31.53 2.92 -3.85
CA ALA A 42 -32.82 2.30 -4.14
C ALA A 42 -33.69 3.13 -5.10
N SER A 43 -34.55 2.46 -5.87
CA SER A 43 -35.56 3.11 -6.74
C SER A 43 -36.88 3.40 -6.00
N LYS A 44 -36.78 3.79 -4.73
CA LYS A 44 -37.94 4.17 -3.90
C LYS A 44 -38.07 5.69 -3.83
N PRO A 45 -39.28 6.23 -3.59
CA PRO A 45 -39.43 7.66 -3.30
C PRO A 45 -38.47 8.07 -2.19
N HIS A 46 -37.79 9.21 -2.38
CA HIS A 46 -36.96 9.86 -1.36
C HIS A 46 -35.67 9.08 -0.99
N ALA A 47 -35.30 8.05 -1.76
CA ALA A 47 -34.07 7.29 -1.54
C ALA A 47 -32.78 8.05 -1.91
N GLY A 48 -32.88 9.11 -2.70
CA GLY A 48 -31.73 9.92 -3.11
C GLY A 48 -31.32 10.94 -2.05
N THR A 49 -30.04 11.33 -2.06
CA THR A 49 -29.48 12.34 -1.16
C THR A 49 -28.60 13.37 -1.89
N SER A 50 -28.54 14.57 -1.34
CA SER A 50 -27.58 15.64 -1.68
C SER A 50 -26.48 15.79 -0.63
N ALA A 51 -26.53 15.02 0.47
CA ALA A 51 -25.55 15.06 1.53
C ALA A 51 -24.21 14.45 1.11
N SER A 52 -23.17 14.72 1.89
CA SER A 52 -21.88 14.04 1.74
C SER A 52 -21.94 12.65 2.34
N VAL A 53 -21.54 11.65 1.57
CA VAL A 53 -21.49 10.24 1.98
C VAL A 53 -20.03 9.85 2.26
N PHE A 54 -19.82 9.08 3.33
CA PHE A 54 -18.52 8.60 3.79
C PHE A 54 -18.57 7.10 4.06
N VAL A 55 -17.44 6.42 3.88
CA VAL A 55 -17.24 5.01 4.22
C VAL A 55 -16.09 4.89 5.21
N GLN A 56 -16.23 3.97 6.15
CA GLN A 56 -15.20 3.58 7.10
C GLN A 56 -15.23 2.04 7.17
N LEU A 57 -14.10 1.40 6.91
CA LEU A 57 -13.98 -0.04 7.06
C LEU A 57 -13.65 -0.37 8.51
N THR A 58 -14.16 -1.49 8.97
CA THR A 58 -13.85 -2.05 10.29
C THR A 58 -13.49 -3.51 10.08
N ASP A 59 -12.35 -3.94 10.61
CA ASP A 59 -11.96 -5.34 10.56
C ASP A 59 -12.73 -6.18 11.60
N VAL A 60 -12.43 -7.47 11.65
CA VAL A 60 -13.07 -8.40 12.59
C VAL A 60 -12.66 -8.15 14.06
N GLU A 61 -11.54 -7.45 14.28
CA GLU A 61 -11.00 -7.12 15.60
C GLU A 61 -11.51 -5.75 16.11
N GLY A 62 -12.16 -4.98 15.24
CA GLY A 62 -12.74 -3.67 15.56
C GLY A 62 -11.86 -2.48 15.20
N ASN A 63 -10.71 -2.68 14.56
CA ASN A 63 -9.87 -1.59 14.07
C ASN A 63 -10.54 -0.89 12.89
N LYS A 64 -10.45 0.44 12.84
CA LYS A 64 -11.17 1.27 11.87
C LYS A 64 -10.22 2.02 10.97
N THR A 65 -10.55 2.10 9.69
CA THR A 65 -9.86 3.00 8.75
C THR A 65 -10.28 4.45 8.99
N ASP A 66 -9.64 5.38 8.30
CA ASP A 66 -10.15 6.74 8.18
C ASP A 66 -11.50 6.79 7.47
N LYS A 67 -12.25 7.87 7.72
CA LYS A 67 -13.50 8.16 7.00
C LYS A 67 -13.19 8.70 5.61
N VAL A 68 -13.44 7.88 4.59
CA VAL A 68 -13.21 8.26 3.21
C VAL A 68 -14.49 8.85 2.61
N ARG A 69 -14.42 10.09 2.13
CA ARG A 69 -15.54 10.75 1.45
C ARG A 69 -15.68 10.21 0.02
N LEU A 70 -16.89 9.80 -0.35
CA LEU A 70 -17.20 9.37 -1.71
C LEU A 70 -17.41 10.59 -2.63
N LYS A 71 -16.29 11.12 -3.16
CA LYS A 71 -16.23 12.39 -3.90
C LYS A 71 -16.59 12.30 -5.38
N CYS A 72 -16.39 11.15 -6.03
CA CYS A 72 -16.58 10.94 -7.46
C CYS A 72 -17.48 9.73 -7.72
N SER A 73 -18.29 9.77 -8.78
CA SER A 73 -18.88 8.59 -9.39
C SER A 73 -18.46 8.60 -10.84
N ILE A 74 -18.12 7.43 -11.37
CA ILE A 74 -17.74 7.27 -12.77
C ILE A 74 -18.91 7.61 -13.70
N SER A 75 -20.15 7.34 -13.24
CA SER A 75 -21.34 7.37 -14.11
C SER A 75 -22.23 8.60 -13.91
N HIS A 76 -22.21 9.24 -12.73
CA HIS A 76 -23.22 10.26 -12.41
C HIS A 76 -22.66 11.50 -11.71
N ARG A 77 -22.96 12.71 -12.27
CA ARG A 77 -22.64 14.00 -11.62
C ARG A 77 -23.32 14.16 -10.26
N LYS A 78 -24.60 13.78 -10.18
CA LYS A 78 -25.34 13.57 -8.91
C LYS A 78 -25.32 12.08 -8.58
N LYS A 79 -24.46 11.71 -7.64
CA LYS A 79 -24.03 10.32 -7.40
C LYS A 79 -25.16 9.49 -6.78
N PHE A 80 -25.66 9.96 -5.65
CA PHE A 80 -26.59 9.21 -4.81
C PHE A 80 -28.05 9.60 -5.08
N GLN A 81 -28.50 9.53 -6.34
CA GLN A 81 -29.91 9.74 -6.67
C GLN A 81 -30.66 8.41 -6.75
N LYS A 82 -31.99 8.46 -6.62
CA LYS A 82 -32.84 7.27 -6.71
C LYS A 82 -32.50 6.46 -7.98
N GLY A 83 -32.31 5.16 -7.83
CA GLY A 83 -32.00 4.25 -8.94
C GLY A 83 -30.58 4.36 -9.52
N HIS A 84 -29.70 5.24 -9.02
CA HIS A 84 -28.33 5.31 -9.51
C HIS A 84 -27.43 4.23 -8.93
N VAL A 85 -26.52 3.75 -9.76
CA VAL A 85 -25.34 2.98 -9.37
C VAL A 85 -24.13 3.90 -9.52
N SER A 86 -23.37 4.08 -8.44
CA SER A 86 -22.22 4.99 -8.37
C SER A 86 -20.91 4.29 -8.14
#